data_AF-A0ABD0RX48-F1
#
_entry.id   AF-A0ABD0RX48-F1
#
_cell.length_a   1.000
_cell.length_b   1.000
_cell.length_c   1.000
_cell.angle_alpha   90.00
_cell.angle_beta   90.00
_cell.angle_gamma   90.00
#
_symmetry.space_group_name_H-M   'P 1'
#
loop_
_entity.id
_entity.type
_entity.pdbx_description
1 polymer ?
#
loop_
_entity_poly.entity_id
_entity_poly.type
_entity_poly.pdbx_seq_one_letter_code
_entity_poly.pdbx_strand_id
1 'polypeptide(L)'
;MKDIDILNSAGKMDKMRLLNVLMQLRKCCNHPYLFDGAEPGPPYTTDLHLVVNSGKMVVLDKLLPKLKEQGSRVLIFSQMTRVLDILEDYCMWRNYGYCRLDGQTPHEERQISINAFNEPNSSKFLFMLSTRAGGLGINLATADVVIIYDSDWNPQVDLQAM
;
A
#
# COMPACT_ATOMS: atom_id res chain seq x y z
N MET A 1 -16.02 15.92 -22.79
CA MET A 1 -17.45 15.58 -22.90
C MET A 1 -17.73 14.63 -24.07
N LYS A 2 -17.12 14.83 -25.26
CA LYS A 2 -17.27 13.90 -26.41
C LYS A 2 -16.83 12.45 -26.14
N ASP A 3 -15.85 12.22 -25.27
CA ASP A 3 -15.38 10.85 -24.96
C ASP A 3 -16.28 10.10 -23.96
N ILE A 4 -17.12 10.81 -23.20
CA ILE A 4 -18.03 10.22 -22.21
C ILE A 4 -19.23 9.54 -22.89
N ASP A 5 -19.67 10.08 -24.02
CA ASP A 5 -20.77 9.51 -24.79
C ASP A 5 -20.33 8.23 -25.51
N ILE A 6 -19.06 8.14 -25.92
CA ILE A 6 -18.44 6.93 -26.48
C ILE A 6 -18.38 5.81 -25.42
N LEU A 7 -18.06 6.17 -24.17
CA LEU A 7 -18.05 5.23 -23.04
C LEU A 7 -19.43 4.70 -22.67
N ASN A 8 -20.47 5.54 -22.79
CA ASN A 8 -21.85 5.15 -22.49
C ASN A 8 -22.55 4.39 -23.63
N SER A 9 -22.06 4.53 -24.87
CA SER A 9 -22.55 3.78 -26.05
C SER A 9 -21.79 2.46 -26.27
N ALA A 10 -20.71 2.23 -25.55
CA ALA A 10 -19.93 0.99 -25.60
C ALA A 10 -20.69 -0.18 -24.95
N GLY A 11 -20.68 -1.34 -25.59
CA GLY A 11 -21.34 -2.53 -25.06
C GLY A 11 -20.74 -2.98 -23.73
N LYS A 12 -21.45 -3.83 -22.97
CA LYS A 12 -20.98 -4.38 -21.66
C LYS A 12 -19.55 -4.94 -21.74
N MET A 13 -19.17 -5.52 -22.88
CA MET A 13 -17.83 -6.05 -23.15
C MET A 13 -16.75 -4.96 -23.25
N ASP A 14 -17.04 -3.81 -23.87
CA ASP A 14 -16.09 -2.71 -24.02
C ASP A 14 -15.86 -1.99 -22.69
N LYS A 15 -16.93 -1.81 -21.89
CA LYS A 15 -16.81 -1.30 -20.52
C LYS A 15 -15.89 -2.18 -19.66
N MET A 16 -16.02 -3.51 -19.77
CA MET A 16 -15.13 -4.44 -19.06
C MET A 16 -13.67 -4.33 -19.52
N ARG A 17 -13.42 -4.18 -20.82
CA ARG A 17 -12.05 -3.97 -21.36
C ARG A 17 -11.42 -2.70 -20.82
N LEU A 18 -12.17 -1.60 -20.81
CA LEU A 18 -11.68 -0.31 -20.29
C LEU A 18 -11.41 -0.35 -18.79
N LEU A 19 -12.27 -1.01 -18.01
CA LEU A 19 -12.03 -1.20 -16.57
C LEU A 19 -10.76 -2.02 -16.32
N ASN A 20 -10.47 -3.03 -17.14
CA ASN A 20 -9.22 -3.78 -17.05
C ASN A 20 -8.00 -2.92 -17.40
N VAL A 21 -8.08 -2.08 -18.44
CA VAL A 21 -7.01 -1.13 -18.79
C VAL A 21 -6.75 -0.17 -17.63
N LEU A 22 -7.80 0.42 -17.06
CA LEU A 22 -7.67 1.29 -15.88
C LEU A 22 -7.00 0.58 -14.71
N MET A 23 -7.30 -0.71 -14.50
CA MET A 23 -6.66 -1.49 -13.45
C MET A 23 -5.18 -1.74 -13.71
N GLN A 24 -4.77 -2.01 -14.95
CA GLN A 24 -3.35 -2.12 -15.29
C GLN A 24 -2.63 -0.77 -15.13
N LEU A 25 -3.26 0.34 -15.54
CA LEU A 25 -2.69 1.68 -15.32
C LEU A 25 -2.48 1.97 -13.84
N ARG A 26 -3.45 1.63 -12.97
CA ARG A 26 -3.29 1.74 -11.52
C ARG A 26 -2.11 0.92 -10.99
N LYS A 27 -1.95 -0.33 -11.45
CA LYS A 27 -0.79 -1.15 -11.09
C LYS A 27 0.52 -0.45 -11.48
N CYS A 28 0.61 0.06 -12.70
CA CYS A 28 1.80 0.77 -13.18
C CYS A 28 2.12 2.00 -12.33
N CYS A 29 1.10 2.78 -11.96
CA CYS A 29 1.26 3.94 -11.07
C CYS A 29 1.71 3.57 -9.64
N ASN A 30 1.45 2.35 -9.18
CA ASN A 30 1.85 1.88 -7.86
C ASN A 30 3.29 1.34 -7.88
N HIS A 31 3.56 0.37 -8.74
CA HIS A 31 4.89 -0.21 -8.91
C HIS A 31 4.99 -1.07 -10.19
N PRO A 32 6.06 -0.96 -11.00
CA PRO A 32 6.24 -1.81 -12.18
C PRO A 32 6.28 -3.32 -11.87
N TYR A 33 6.82 -3.74 -10.72
CA TYR A 33 6.90 -5.17 -10.34
C TYR A 33 5.56 -5.82 -10.00
N LEU A 34 4.45 -5.07 -10.10
CA LEU A 34 3.12 -5.67 -10.15
C LEU A 34 2.83 -6.38 -11.50
N PHE A 35 3.72 -6.24 -12.48
CA PHE A 35 3.70 -6.96 -13.75
C PHE A 35 4.77 -8.05 -13.75
N ASP A 36 4.37 -9.26 -14.14
CA ASP A 36 5.27 -10.40 -14.18
C ASP A 36 6.33 -10.17 -15.27
N GLY A 37 7.60 -10.42 -14.94
CA GLY A 37 8.76 -10.19 -15.81
C GLY A 37 9.26 -8.73 -15.87
N ALA A 38 8.64 -7.81 -15.13
CA ALA A 38 9.16 -6.44 -15.01
C ALA A 38 10.35 -6.32 -14.05
N GLU A 39 10.44 -7.22 -13.06
CA GLU A 39 11.54 -7.25 -12.11
C GLU A 39 12.79 -7.90 -12.73
N PRO A 40 13.97 -7.28 -12.62
CA PRO A 40 15.21 -7.88 -13.11
C PRO A 40 15.52 -9.19 -12.36
N GLY A 41 15.77 -10.26 -13.11
CA GLY A 41 16.14 -11.56 -12.56
C GLY A 41 15.77 -12.72 -13.50
N PRO A 42 16.06 -13.97 -13.10
CA PRO A 42 16.72 -14.38 -11.85
C PRO A 42 18.23 -14.03 -11.76
N PRO A 43 18.81 -13.94 -10.54
CA PRO A 43 18.14 -14.01 -9.23
C PRO A 43 17.38 -12.71 -8.91
N TYR A 44 16.22 -12.84 -8.26
CA TYR A 44 15.49 -11.69 -7.74
C TYR A 44 16.15 -11.25 -6.43
N THR A 45 16.45 -9.95 -6.32
CA THR A 45 17.13 -9.36 -5.15
C THR A 45 16.42 -8.10 -4.74
N THR A 46 16.38 -7.79 -3.45
CA THR A 46 15.87 -6.51 -2.97
C THR A 46 17.01 -5.52 -2.83
N ASP A 47 17.09 -4.55 -3.74
CA ASP A 47 18.10 -3.47 -3.72
C ASP A 47 17.50 -2.16 -4.26
N LEU A 48 18.35 -1.16 -4.52
CA LEU A 48 17.98 0.19 -4.96
C LEU A 48 17.00 0.22 -6.15
N HIS A 49 17.02 -0.79 -7.04
CA HIS A 49 16.07 -0.90 -8.16
C HIS A 49 14.61 -1.01 -7.71
N LEU A 50 14.32 -1.52 -6.51
CA LEU A 50 12.98 -1.50 -5.93
C LEU A 50 12.48 -0.07 -5.70
N VAL A 51 13.39 0.84 -5.33
CA VAL A 51 13.04 2.25 -5.07
C VAL A 51 13.03 3.05 -6.36
N VAL A 52 14.12 3.02 -7.15
CA VAL A 52 14.28 3.94 -8.28
C VAL A 52 13.31 3.68 -9.44
N ASN A 53 12.74 2.48 -9.53
CA ASN A 53 11.77 2.12 -10.57
C ASN A 53 10.33 2.58 -10.25
N SER A 54 10.06 3.13 -9.07
CA SER A 54 8.74 3.69 -8.72
C SER A 54 8.87 5.08 -8.13
N GLY A 55 8.22 6.07 -8.76
CA GLY A 55 8.21 7.45 -8.27
C GLY A 55 7.63 7.57 -6.84
N LYS A 56 6.63 6.74 -6.51
CA LYS A 56 6.07 6.68 -5.15
C LYS A 56 7.10 6.16 -4.15
N MET A 57 7.83 5.09 -4.51
CA MET A 57 8.89 4.54 -3.65
C MET A 57 10.04 5.53 -3.47
N VAL A 58 10.44 6.28 -4.50
CA VAL A 58 11.46 7.34 -4.36
C VAL A 58 11.06 8.40 -3.34
N VAL A 59 9.78 8.79 -3.31
CA VAL A 59 9.28 9.77 -2.32
C VAL A 59 9.20 9.13 -0.94
N LEU A 60 8.68 7.91 -0.84
CA LEU A 60 8.56 7.18 0.42
C LEU A 60 9.92 6.94 1.08
N ASP A 61 10.93 6.59 0.28
CA ASP A 61 12.32 6.36 0.71
C ASP A 61 12.99 7.62 1.26
N LYS A 62 12.55 8.81 0.82
CA LYS A 62 13.01 10.09 1.37
C LYS A 62 12.20 10.54 2.58
N LEU A 63 10.92 10.16 2.65
CA LEU A 63 9.99 10.59 3.70
C LEU A 63 10.16 9.78 4.99
N LEU A 64 10.20 8.45 4.89
CA LEU A 64 10.23 7.55 6.04
C LEU A 64 11.44 7.76 6.98
N PRO A 65 12.68 7.99 6.48
CA PRO A 65 13.80 8.29 7.37
C PRO A 65 13.56 9.54 8.23
N LYS A 66 13.00 10.60 7.62
CA LYS A 66 12.69 11.85 8.33
C LYS A 66 11.64 11.65 9.41
N LEU A 67 10.59 10.91 9.11
CA LEU A 67 9.54 10.57 10.09
C LEU A 67 10.10 9.74 11.23
N LYS A 68 10.98 8.77 10.93
CA LYS A 68 11.64 7.95 11.96
C LYS A 68 12.56 8.77 12.86
N GLU A 69 13.34 9.70 12.29
CA GLU A 69 14.19 10.63 13.05
C GLU A 69 13.37 11.55 13.97
N GLN A 70 12.16 11.93 13.55
CA GLN A 70 11.22 12.71 14.35
C GLN A 70 10.51 11.90 15.44
N GLY A 71 10.66 10.57 15.46
CA GLY A 71 9.96 9.68 16.38
C GLY A 71 8.50 9.42 16.03
N SER A 72 8.05 9.82 14.83
CA SER A 72 6.71 9.51 14.32
C SER A 72 6.55 8.02 14.02
N ARG A 73 5.31 7.55 13.98
CA ARG A 73 4.92 6.19 13.62
C ARG A 73 3.86 6.25 12.54
N VAL A 74 4.00 5.38 11.55
CA VAL A 74 3.33 5.57 10.25
C VAL A 74 2.38 4.42 9.95
N LEU A 75 1.15 4.76 9.57
CA LEU A 75 0.20 3.85 8.94
C LEU A 75 0.31 4.01 7.41
N ILE A 76 0.46 2.90 6.69
CA ILE A 76 0.48 2.91 5.22
C ILE A 76 -0.70 2.08 4.72
N PHE A 77 -1.62 2.72 4.00
CA PHE A 77 -2.77 2.07 3.40
C PHE A 77 -2.56 1.83 1.90
N SER A 78 -2.95 0.66 1.42
CA SER A 78 -2.97 0.31 0.00
C SER A 78 -4.22 -0.50 -0.34
N GLN A 79 -4.74 -0.31 -1.55
CA GLN A 79 -5.83 -1.12 -2.11
C GLN A 79 -5.34 -2.48 -2.61
N MET A 80 -4.06 -2.60 -2.98
CA MET A 80 -3.48 -3.80 -3.57
C MET A 80 -2.56 -4.50 -2.58
N THR A 81 -2.89 -5.73 -2.16
CA THR A 81 -2.05 -6.52 -1.25
C THR A 81 -0.66 -6.80 -1.82
N ARG A 82 -0.55 -6.98 -3.14
CA ARG A 82 0.77 -7.10 -3.82
C ARG A 82 1.67 -5.88 -3.68
N VAL A 83 1.10 -4.69 -3.42
CA VAL A 83 1.92 -3.51 -3.07
C VAL A 83 2.44 -3.63 -1.64
N LEU A 84 1.65 -4.22 -0.72
CA LEU A 84 2.13 -4.48 0.63
C LEU A 84 3.29 -5.47 0.63
N ASP A 85 3.27 -6.49 -0.25
CA ASP A 85 4.40 -7.41 -0.43
C ASP A 85 5.69 -6.64 -0.83
N ILE A 86 5.58 -5.75 -1.81
CA ILE A 86 6.70 -4.89 -2.25
C ILE A 86 7.21 -3.97 -1.12
N LEU A 87 6.29 -3.39 -0.36
CA LEU A 87 6.63 -2.55 0.79
C LEU A 87 7.28 -3.38 1.91
N GLU A 88 6.91 -4.65 2.04
CA GLU A 88 7.48 -5.57 3.01
C GLU A 88 8.96 -5.86 2.70
N ASP A 89 9.26 -6.19 1.45
CA ASP A 89 10.64 -6.36 0.97
C ASP A 89 11.47 -5.10 1.21
N TYR A 90 10.89 -3.93 0.89
CA TYR A 90 11.51 -2.63 1.16
C TYR A 90 11.80 -2.42 2.65
N CYS A 91 10.85 -2.74 3.54
CA CYS A 91 11.02 -2.61 4.98
C CYS A 91 12.10 -3.55 5.53
N MET A 92 12.14 -4.80 5.05
CA MET A 92 13.18 -5.76 5.40
C MET A 92 14.56 -5.25 4.96
N TRP A 93 14.68 -4.76 3.71
CA TRP A 93 15.93 -4.23 3.18
C TRP A 93 16.42 -2.97 3.93
N ARG A 94 15.51 -2.05 4.28
CA ARG A 94 15.81 -0.84 5.07
C ARG A 94 15.87 -1.08 6.58
N ASN A 95 15.63 -2.30 7.05
CA ASN A 95 15.58 -2.67 8.46
C ASN A 95 14.58 -1.81 9.28
N TYR A 96 13.36 -1.65 8.75
CA TYR A 96 12.24 -1.05 9.47
C TYR A 96 11.41 -2.13 10.16
N GLY A 97 11.14 -1.97 11.45
CA GLY A 97 10.16 -2.79 12.14
C GLY A 97 8.75 -2.45 11.66
N TYR A 98 8.00 -3.46 11.20
CA TYR A 98 6.64 -3.28 10.73
C TYR A 98 5.66 -4.33 11.26
N CYS A 99 4.38 -4.01 11.16
CA CYS A 99 3.24 -4.92 11.24
C CYS A 99 2.47 -4.86 9.91
N ARG A 100 1.77 -5.94 9.56
CA ARG A 100 0.95 -6.02 8.35
C ARG A 100 -0.43 -6.58 8.71
N LEU A 101 -1.48 -6.00 8.13
CA LEU A 101 -2.85 -6.47 8.28
C LEU A 101 -3.58 -6.34 6.94
N ASP A 102 -3.99 -7.48 6.40
CA ASP A 102 -4.84 -7.53 5.21
C ASP A 102 -6.05 -8.43 5.42
N GLY A 103 -6.85 -8.61 4.36
CA GLY A 103 -8.07 -9.40 4.42
C GLY A 103 -7.85 -10.90 4.65
N GLN A 104 -6.62 -11.39 4.52
CA GLN A 104 -6.26 -12.80 4.73
C GLN A 104 -5.69 -13.06 6.12
N THR A 105 -5.32 -12.00 6.87
CA THR A 105 -4.81 -12.13 8.24
C THR A 105 -5.87 -12.74 9.17
N PRO A 106 -5.57 -13.87 9.84
CA PRO A 106 -6.45 -14.47 10.83
C PRO A 106 -6.84 -13.51 11.97
N HIS A 107 -8.02 -13.70 12.56
CA HIS A 107 -8.54 -12.80 13.58
C HIS A 107 -7.63 -12.72 14.84
N GLU A 108 -7.03 -13.85 15.24
CA GLU A 108 -6.13 -13.88 16.39
C GLU A 108 -4.83 -13.09 16.11
N GLU A 109 -4.24 -13.28 14.92
CA GLU A 109 -3.03 -12.57 14.48
C GLU A 109 -3.25 -11.06 14.32
N ARG A 110 -4.46 -10.67 13.94
CA ARG A 110 -4.85 -9.26 13.87
C ARG A 110 -4.68 -8.58 15.22
N GLN A 111 -5.23 -9.15 16.29
CA GLN A 111 -5.17 -8.54 17.61
C GLN A 111 -3.73 -8.51 18.14
N ILE A 112 -2.95 -9.56 17.87
CA ILE A 112 -1.53 -9.61 18.21
C ILE A 112 -0.76 -8.47 17.53
N SER A 113 -0.98 -8.25 16.24
CA SER A 113 -0.32 -7.17 15.48
C SER A 113 -0.72 -5.78 15.97
N ILE A 114 -2.00 -5.58 16.29
CA ILE A 114 -2.52 -4.33 16.86
C ILE A 114 -1.88 -4.05 18.23
N ASN A 115 -1.83 -5.07 19.10
CA ASN A 115 -1.23 -4.94 20.43
C ASN A 115 0.27 -4.66 20.32
N ALA A 116 1.00 -5.44 19.52
CA ALA A 116 2.43 -5.27 19.30
C ALA A 116 2.76 -3.87 18.75
N PHE A 117 1.90 -3.29 17.91
CA PHE A 117 2.06 -1.91 17.48
C PHE A 117 1.75 -0.93 18.62
N ASN A 118 0.66 -1.07 19.36
CA ASN A 118 0.28 -0.12 20.41
C ASN A 118 1.07 -0.28 21.73
N GLU A 119 1.92 -1.30 21.87
CA GLU A 119 2.73 -1.51 23.06
C GLU A 119 3.65 -0.31 23.37
N PRO A 120 3.82 0.05 24.66
CA PRO A 120 4.76 1.09 25.04
C PRO A 120 6.17 0.79 24.55
N ASN A 121 6.82 1.76 23.90
CA ASN A 121 8.16 1.60 23.31
C ASN A 121 8.26 0.47 22.27
N SER A 122 7.16 0.16 21.58
CA SER A 122 7.16 -0.80 20.47
C SER A 122 8.23 -0.46 19.44
N SER A 123 8.96 -1.48 18.98
CA SER A 123 9.96 -1.36 17.90
C SER A 123 9.32 -1.22 16.51
N LYS A 124 7.99 -1.32 16.41
CA LYS A 124 7.25 -1.26 15.16
C LYS A 124 7.08 0.20 14.71
N PHE A 125 7.87 0.59 13.72
CA PHE A 125 7.81 1.92 13.11
C PHE A 125 6.61 2.07 12.14
N LEU A 126 6.32 1.01 11.38
CA LEU A 126 5.30 1.00 10.33
C LEU A 126 4.16 0.04 10.66
N PHE A 127 2.94 0.39 10.28
CA PHE A 127 1.84 -0.56 10.15
C PHE A 127 1.28 -0.46 8.73
N MET A 128 1.42 -1.54 7.96
CA MET A 128 0.91 -1.65 6.60
C MET A 128 -0.47 -2.31 6.60
N LEU A 129 -1.44 -1.66 5.97
CA LEU A 129 -2.83 -2.12 5.95
C LEU A 129 -3.38 -2.15 4.55
N SER A 130 -4.16 -3.19 4.25
CA SER A 130 -5.09 -3.07 3.13
C SER A 130 -6.26 -2.18 3.54
N THR A 131 -6.69 -1.26 2.69
CA THR A 131 -7.72 -0.25 3.05
C THR A 131 -9.02 -0.91 3.53
N ARG A 132 -9.41 -2.02 2.91
CA ARG A 132 -10.59 -2.81 3.34
C ARG A 132 -10.46 -3.42 4.73
N ALA A 133 -9.27 -3.83 5.11
CA ALA A 133 -9.05 -4.45 6.42
C ALA A 133 -8.87 -3.39 7.53
N GLY A 134 -8.36 -2.21 7.17
CA GLY A 134 -8.27 -1.04 8.04
C GLY A 134 -9.62 -0.40 8.38
N GLY A 135 -10.55 -0.35 7.42
CA GLY A 135 -11.91 0.19 7.60
C GLY A 135 -12.85 -0.63 8.49
N LEU A 136 -12.34 -1.56 9.31
CA LEU A 136 -13.13 -2.43 10.17
C LEU A 136 -13.15 -1.98 11.65
N GLY A 137 -12.78 -0.73 11.94
CA GLY A 137 -12.84 -0.17 13.29
C GLY A 137 -11.69 -0.63 14.20
N ILE A 138 -10.48 -0.76 13.64
CA ILE A 138 -9.27 -1.02 14.40
C ILE A 138 -8.78 0.26 15.10
N ASN A 139 -8.19 0.12 16.29
CA ASN A 139 -7.62 1.24 17.03
C ASN A 139 -6.09 1.21 16.97
N LEU A 140 -5.50 2.15 16.24
CA LEU A 140 -4.05 2.32 16.08
C LEU A 140 -3.59 3.70 16.59
N ALA A 141 -4.09 4.11 17.76
CA ALA A 141 -3.87 5.44 18.35
C ALA A 141 -2.41 5.83 18.62
N THR A 142 -1.46 4.90 18.50
CA THR A 142 -0.03 5.20 18.68
C THR A 142 0.67 5.70 17.42
N ALA A 143 -0.02 5.72 16.27
CA ALA A 143 0.46 6.37 15.05
C ALA A 143 0.00 7.82 14.96
N ASP A 144 0.86 8.68 14.42
CA ASP A 144 0.64 10.11 14.21
C ASP A 144 0.72 10.51 12.73
N VAL A 145 1.13 9.60 11.84
CA VAL A 145 1.19 9.83 10.39
C VAL A 145 0.44 8.75 9.63
N VAL A 146 -0.40 9.18 8.69
CA VAL A 146 -1.12 8.30 7.76
C VAL A 146 -0.67 8.58 6.33
N ILE A 147 -0.28 7.53 5.61
CA ILE A 147 0.07 7.56 4.18
C ILE A 147 -0.93 6.71 3.42
N ILE A 148 -1.72 7.34 2.55
CA ILE A 148 -2.55 6.64 1.57
C ILE A 148 -1.69 6.40 0.32
N TYR A 149 -1.15 5.19 0.17
CA TYR A 149 -0.27 4.85 -0.95
C TYR A 149 -1.03 4.85 -2.28
N ASP A 150 -2.26 4.34 -2.30
CA ASP A 150 -3.18 4.48 -3.42
C ASP A 150 -4.64 4.59 -2.97
N SER A 151 -5.38 5.51 -3.60
CA SER A 151 -6.73 5.87 -3.20
C SER A 151 -7.78 4.87 -3.67
N ASP A 152 -8.87 4.76 -2.90
CA ASP A 152 -10.08 4.09 -3.33
C ASP A 152 -10.82 4.92 -4.40
N TRP A 153 -11.71 4.25 -5.15
CA TRP A 153 -12.66 4.95 -6.01
C TRP A 153 -13.75 5.66 -5.18
N ASN A 154 -14.06 5.12 -4.00
CA ASN A 154 -14.97 5.73 -3.05
C ASN A 154 -14.18 6.52 -1.98
N PRO A 155 -14.20 7.86 -1.99
CA PRO A 155 -13.42 8.67 -1.05
C PRO A 155 -13.83 8.46 0.42
N GLN A 156 -15.03 7.94 0.69
CA GLN A 156 -15.46 7.60 2.05
C GLN A 156 -14.63 6.46 2.66
N VAL A 157 -14.12 5.55 1.81
CA VAL A 157 -13.27 4.44 2.24
C VAL A 157 -11.92 4.96 2.72
N ASP A 158 -11.32 5.91 1.99
CA ASP A 158 -10.07 6.56 2.41
C ASP A 158 -10.29 7.46 3.64
N LEU A 159 -11.43 8.14 3.73
CA LEU A 159 -11.80 8.94 4.92
C LEU A 159 -11.91 8.09 6.18
N GLN A 160 -12.37 6.84 6.07
CA GLN A 160 -12.45 5.92 7.19
C GLN A 160 -11.08 5.37 7.61
N ALA A 161 -10.08 5.43 6.72
CA ALA A 161 -8.71 5.02 7.01
C ALA A 161 -7.85 6.14 7.64
N MET A 162 -8.34 7.39 7.62
CA MET A 162 -7.69 8.56 8.21
C MET A 162 -8.02 8.76 9.69
#